data_AF-A0A3P8IRF4-F1
#
_entry.id   AF-A0A3P8IRF4-F1
#
_cell.length_a   1.000
_cell.length_b   1.000
_cell.length_c   1.000
_cell.angle_alpha   90.00
_cell.angle_beta   90.00
_cell.angle_gamma   90.00
#
_symmetry.space_group_name_H-M   'P 1'
#
loop_
_entity.id
_entity.type
_entity.pdbx_description
1 polymer ?
#
loop_
_entity_poly.entity_id
_entity_poly.type
_entity_poly.pdbx_seq_one_letter_code
_entity_poly.pdbx_strand_id
1 'polypeptide(L)' 'MMRTITALLLLCISAFASAAPAPQAESSSDAQLANLLFNDPNSPRIGAKEPRLTIVSFTDYNWPLLQAVRSAAGKNRPR' A
#
# COMPACT_ATOMS: atom_id res chain seq x y z
N MET A 1 18.60 -38.78 -34.92
CA MET A 1 18.15 -37.47 -35.44
C MET A 1 16.79 -37.03 -34.87
N MET A 2 15.77 -37.90 -34.74
CA MET A 2 14.46 -37.50 -34.16
C MET A 2 14.51 -37.16 -32.66
N ARG A 3 15.32 -37.88 -31.87
CA ARG A 3 15.44 -37.69 -30.40
C ARG A 3 16.05 -36.34 -30.00
N THR A 4 16.98 -35.83 -30.81
CA THR A 4 17.61 -34.52 -30.58
C THR A 4 16.64 -33.37 -30.91
N ILE A 5 15.76 -33.56 -31.89
CA ILE A 5 14.70 -32.61 -32.23
C ILE A 5 13.66 -32.55 -31.12
N THR A 6 13.28 -33.70 -30.53
CA THR A 6 12.36 -33.75 -29.39
C THR A 6 12.93 -33.04 -28.16
N ALA A 7 14.23 -33.20 -27.88
CA ALA A 7 14.90 -32.53 -26.77
C ALA A 7 14.96 -31.01 -26.97
N LEU A 8 15.26 -30.55 -28.18
CA LEU A 8 15.28 -29.12 -28.52
C LEU A 8 13.89 -28.49 -28.44
N LEU A 9 12.86 -29.21 -28.92
CA LEU A 9 11.47 -28.77 -28.85
C LEU A 9 11.00 -28.63 -27.39
N LEU A 10 11.30 -29.61 -26.53
CA LEU A 10 10.99 -29.56 -25.10
C LEU A 10 11.71 -28.39 -24.38
N LEU A 11 12.97 -28.13 -24.76
CA LEU A 11 13.72 -26.98 -24.23
C LEU A 11 13.07 -25.65 -24.65
N CYS A 12 12.67 -25.51 -25.91
CA CYS A 12 11.97 -24.32 -26.39
C CYS A 12 10.62 -24.11 -25.68
N ILE A 13 9.83 -25.16 -25.47
CA ILE A 13 8.52 -25.04 -24.79
C ILE A 13 8.67 -24.57 -23.33
N SER A 14 9.73 -24.99 -22.64
CA SER A 14 9.99 -24.56 -21.25
C SER A 14 10.36 -23.08 -21.12
N ALA A 15 10.97 -22.47 -22.14
CA ALA A 15 11.34 -21.05 -22.14
C ALA A 15 10.15 -20.10 -22.41
N PHE A 16 9.07 -20.60 -23.01
CA PHE A 16 7.86 -19.81 -23.31
C PHE A 16 6.80 -19.83 -22.20
N ALA A 17 7.02 -20.58 -21.11
CA ALA A 17 6.06 -20.68 -20.01
C ALA A 17 6.02 -19.45 -19.07
N SER A 18 6.84 -18.43 -19.30
CA SER A 18 6.86 -17.18 -18.51
C SER A 18 6.31 -15.99 -19.31
N ALA A 19 5.10 -16.13 -19.86
CA ALA A 19 4.32 -15.01 -20.40
C ALA A 19 2.81 -15.23 -20.24
N ALA A 20 2.39 -15.95 -19.20
CA ALA A 20 1.02 -15.79 -18.73
C ALA A 20 0.92 -14.37 -18.13
N PRO A 21 -0.13 -13.59 -18.43
CA PRO A 21 -0.51 -12.51 -17.54
C PRO A 21 -0.97 -13.17 -16.24
N ALA A 22 -0.01 -13.58 -15.40
CA ALA A 22 -0.26 -13.62 -13.98
C ALA A 22 -0.83 -12.24 -13.64
N PRO A 23 -1.93 -12.13 -12.88
CA PRO A 23 -2.24 -10.85 -12.26
C PRO A 23 -0.93 -10.42 -11.64
N GLN A 24 -0.40 -9.29 -12.11
CA GLN A 24 0.93 -8.85 -11.72
C GLN A 24 0.94 -8.96 -10.20
N ALA A 25 1.78 -9.84 -9.67
CA ALA A 25 2.18 -9.72 -8.29
C ALA A 25 3.03 -8.46 -8.26
N GLU A 26 2.36 -7.31 -8.42
CA GLU A 26 2.75 -6.04 -7.87
C GLU A 26 3.18 -6.41 -6.46
N SER A 27 4.48 -6.42 -6.21
CA SER A 27 5.02 -6.55 -4.87
C SER A 27 4.76 -5.22 -4.15
N SER A 28 3.46 -4.94 -4.00
CA SER A 28 2.74 -4.40 -2.87
C SER A 28 3.31 -3.15 -2.20
N SER A 29 4.09 -2.32 -2.87
CA SER A 29 4.56 -1.05 -2.33
C SER A 29 3.39 -0.20 -1.82
N ASP A 30 2.29 -0.14 -2.58
CA ASP A 30 1.09 0.60 -2.19
C ASP A 30 0.33 -0.05 -1.03
N ALA A 31 0.23 -1.38 -1.00
CA ALA A 31 -0.44 -2.08 0.10
C ALA A 31 0.39 -2.00 1.40
N GLN A 32 1.72 -2.06 1.30
CA GLN A 32 2.64 -1.86 2.41
C GLN A 32 2.57 -0.42 2.92
N LEU A 33 2.55 0.56 2.00
CA LEU A 33 2.40 1.98 2.35
C LEU A 33 1.05 2.24 3.02
N ALA A 34 -0.05 1.68 2.49
CA ALA A 34 -1.36 1.81 3.10
C ALA A 34 -1.38 1.25 4.54
N ASN A 35 -0.72 0.11 4.76
CA ASN A 35 -0.63 -0.47 6.09
C ASN A 35 0.15 0.44 7.06
N LEU A 36 1.25 1.05 6.61
CA LEU A 36 2.03 2.01 7.40
C LEU A 36 1.24 3.29 7.72
N LEU A 37 0.53 3.83 6.74
CA LEU A 37 -0.22 5.08 6.89
C LEU A 37 -1.45 4.93 7.78
N PHE A 38 -2.15 3.79 7.68
CA PHE A 38 -3.46 3.65 8.32
C PHE A 38 -3.44 2.73 9.54
N ASN A 39 -2.56 1.72 9.62
CA ASN A 39 -2.67 0.68 10.65
C ASN A 39 -1.49 0.61 11.62
N ASP A 40 -0.61 1.63 11.64
CA ASP A 40 0.45 1.70 12.65
C ASP A 40 -0.14 1.91 14.07
N PRO A 41 0.08 0.96 15.01
CA PRO A 41 -0.46 1.07 16.37
C PRO A 41 0.18 2.21 17.18
N ASN A 42 1.34 2.72 16.76
CA ASN A 42 2.04 3.80 17.48
C ASN A 42 1.58 5.20 17.03
N SER A 43 0.82 5.28 15.94
CA SER A 43 0.31 6.54 15.41
C SER A 43 -0.95 6.97 16.19
N PRO A 44 -0.96 8.14 16.85
CA PRO A 44 -2.14 8.61 17.58
C PRO A 44 -3.35 8.79 16.65
N ARG A 45 -4.48 8.20 17.03
CA ARG A 45 -5.74 8.30 16.28
C ARG A 45 -6.77 9.12 17.06
N ILE A 46 -7.41 10.04 16.36
CA ILE A 46 -8.47 10.90 16.89
C ILE A 46 -9.73 10.69 16.03
N GLY A 47 -10.86 10.39 16.66
CA GLY A 47 -12.16 10.22 15.98
C GLY A 47 -12.82 8.87 16.28
N ALA A 48 -13.64 8.39 15.35
CA ALA A 48 -14.38 7.14 15.48
C ALA A 48 -13.45 5.91 15.45
N LYS A 49 -13.83 4.84 16.17
CA LYS A 49 -13.11 3.56 16.17
C LYS A 49 -13.10 2.90 14.78
N GLU A 50 -14.20 3.04 14.03
CA GLU A 50 -14.39 2.49 12.68
C GLU A 50 -14.80 3.61 11.71
N PRO A 51 -13.84 4.44 11.26
CA PRO A 51 -14.14 5.58 10.40
C PRO A 51 -14.38 5.13 8.95
N ARG A 52 -15.38 5.75 8.29
CA ARG A 52 -15.60 5.57 6.84
C ARG A 52 -14.54 6.26 5.97
N LEU A 53 -13.83 7.24 6.52
CA LEU A 53 -12.74 7.98 5.89
C LEU A 53 -11.69 8.28 6.95
N THR A 54 -10.42 7.97 6.65
CA THR A 54 -9.28 8.28 7.53
C THR A 54 -8.38 9.29 6.85
N ILE A 55 -8.06 10.38 7.55
CA ILE A 55 -7.12 11.40 7.08
C ILE A 55 -5.82 11.22 7.87
N VAL A 56 -4.69 11.12 7.17
CA VAL A 56 -3.36 11.09 7.79
C VAL A 56 -2.77 12.49 7.77
N SER A 57 -2.40 13.00 8.94
CA SER A 57 -1.85 14.35 9.09
C SER A 57 -0.38 14.25 9.47
N PHE A 58 0.50 14.67 8.56
CA PHE A 58 1.92 14.85 8.85
C PHE A 58 2.10 16.21 9.50
N THR A 59 2.46 16.23 10.78
CA THR A 59 2.55 17.47 11.55
C THR A 59 3.81 17.57 12.37
N ASP A 60 4.32 18.80 12.48
CA ASP A 60 5.36 19.19 13.43
C ASP A 60 4.74 20.12 14.50
N TYR A 61 5.02 19.86 15.77
CA TYR A 61 4.48 20.64 16.89
C TYR A 61 5.01 22.08 16.92
N ASN A 62 6.20 22.32 16.40
CA ASN A 62 6.86 23.61 16.44
C ASN A 62 6.47 24.52 15.27
N TRP A 63 5.75 23.99 14.27
CA TRP A 63 5.37 24.78 13.09
C TRP A 63 4.13 25.65 13.36
N PRO A 64 4.23 27.00 13.28
CA PRO A 64 3.15 27.90 13.73
C PRO A 64 1.80 27.68 13.02
N LEU A 65 1.82 27.42 11.72
CA LEU A 65 0.60 27.24 10.92
C LEU A 65 -0.18 25.98 11.31
N LEU A 66 0.52 24.91 11.70
CA LEU A 66 -0.11 23.60 11.97
C LEU A 66 -0.84 23.59 13.32
N GLN A 67 -0.40 24.41 14.29
CA GLN A 67 -1.08 24.56 15.58
C GLN A 67 -2.48 25.16 15.43
N ALA A 68 -2.64 26.15 14.55
CA ALA A 68 -3.93 26.78 14.28
C ALA A 68 -4.91 25.78 13.65
N VAL A 69 -4.46 25.00 12.67
CA VAL A 69 -5.26 23.95 12.01
C VAL A 69 -5.72 22.90 13.02
N ARG A 70 -4.81 22.43 13.90
CA ARG A 70 -5.15 21.44 14.92
C ARG A 70 -6.16 21.95 15.94
N SER A 71 -6.03 23.21 16.36
CA SER A 71 -6.92 23.86 17.32
C SER A 71 -8.33 24.00 16.76
N ALA A 72 -8.46 24.32 15.48
CA ALA A 72 -9.75 24.37 14.79
C ALA A 72 -10.40 22.97 14.66
N ALA A 73 -9.61 21.95 14.29
CA ALA A 73 -10.10 20.58 14.13
C ALA A 73 -10.64 19.97 15.45
N GLY A 74 -10.02 20.30 16.59
CA GLY A 74 -10.47 19.81 17.91
C GLY A 74 -11.81 20.40 18.37
N LYS A 75 -12.22 21.56 17.84
CA LYS A 75 -13.37 22.34 18.32
C LYS A 75 -14.72 21.89 17.73
N ASN A 76 -14.71 21.24 16.56
CA ASN A 76 -15.93 20.80 15.85
C ASN A 76 -16.41 19.39 16.22
N ARG A 77 -16.17 18.93 17.46
CA ARG A 77 -16.66 17.62 17.90
C ARG A 77 -18.14 17.69 18.31
N PRO A 78 -19.06 16.90 17.69
CA PRO A 78 -20.34 16.62 18.34
C PRO A 78 -20.06 15.84 19.64
N ARG A 79 -20.77 16.20 20.71
CA ARG A 79 -20.65 15.53 22.02
C ARG A 79 -21.06 14.07 21.93
#